data_AF-A0AAE6QYX1-F1
#
_entry.id   AF-A0AAE6QYX1-F1
#
_cell.length_a   1.000
_cell.length_b   1.000
_cell.length_c   1.000
_cell.angle_alpha   90.00
_cell.angle_beta   90.00
_cell.angle_gamma   90.00
#
_symmetry.space_group_name_H-M   'P 1'
#
loop_
_entity.id
_entity.type
_entity.pdbx_description
1 polymer ?
#
loop_
_entity_poly.entity_id
_entity_poly.type
_entity_poly.pdbx_seq_one_letter_code
_entity_poly.pdbx_strand_id
1 'polypeptide(L)'
;MSVKSDSRHLYLRVIDHIKEKIKDGAYKERQKLPSEFDLAKELGVSRATLREALRILEEENVVIRRHGVGTFVNAKPLFSSGIEQLSSITDMISSVGKTPGTIFLSSSTTTLTEEEKEKFNSEDGFNAVMIERVRTADGEPVVYCIDKLAKEILPDLSGYNEESLLTVIHNNTHKRITYAVAHIEPIGYHPKISPILECEPETALLVLKQMHYDQNDEPILYSINYFRADKFSFHVLRKRM
;
A
#
# COMPACT_ATOMS: atom_id res chain seq x y z
N MET A 1 40.88 11.83 -9.30
CA MET A 1 39.60 12.50 -9.67
C MET A 1 38.68 12.43 -8.48
N SER A 2 38.14 13.57 -8.08
CA SER A 2 37.48 13.81 -6.79
C SER A 2 36.07 13.22 -6.75
N VAL A 3 35.83 12.27 -5.85
CA VAL A 3 34.50 11.72 -5.54
C VAL A 3 33.73 12.78 -4.77
N LYS A 4 32.69 13.37 -5.39
CA LYS A 4 31.73 14.21 -4.68
C LYS A 4 31.03 13.34 -3.64
N SER A 5 31.36 13.62 -2.37
CA SER A 5 30.71 13.14 -1.15
C SER A 5 29.18 13.08 -1.30
N ASP A 6 28.62 11.87 -1.25
CA ASP A 6 27.20 11.61 -1.07
C ASP A 6 26.70 12.39 0.17
N SER A 7 25.86 13.40 -0.05
CA SER A 7 25.44 14.40 0.95
C SER A 7 24.20 13.97 1.75
N ARG A 8 23.93 12.67 1.85
CA ARG A 8 22.84 12.13 2.68
C ARG A 8 23.32 11.98 4.12
N HIS A 9 22.49 12.39 5.09
CA HIS A 9 22.83 12.26 6.50
C HIS A 9 23.17 10.81 6.85
N LEU A 10 24.28 10.62 7.59
CA LEU A 10 24.88 9.30 7.86
C LEU A 10 23.90 8.29 8.50
N TYR A 11 22.89 8.76 9.24
CA TYR A 11 21.86 7.93 9.85
C TYR A 11 20.88 7.35 8.82
N LEU A 12 20.59 8.05 7.71
CA LEU A 12 19.73 7.54 6.64
C LEU A 12 20.37 6.34 5.95
N ARG A 13 21.70 6.39 5.74
CA ARG A 13 22.46 5.26 5.20
C ARG A 13 22.42 4.02 6.11
N VAL A 14 22.39 4.25 7.43
CA VAL A 14 22.25 3.17 8.42
C VAL A 14 20.85 2.55 8.36
N ILE A 15 19.80 3.38 8.19
CA ILE A 15 18.41 2.91 8.01
C ILE A 15 18.31 2.03 6.76
N ASP A 16 18.79 2.52 5.62
CA ASP A 16 18.76 1.79 4.35
C ASP A 16 19.47 0.44 4.47
N HIS A 17 20.66 0.44 5.08
CA HIS A 17 21.45 -0.77 5.25
C HIS A 17 20.79 -1.81 6.20
N ILE A 18 20.17 -1.36 7.28
CA ILE A 18 19.43 -2.27 8.19
C ILE A 18 18.19 -2.84 7.48
N LYS A 19 17.46 -2.02 6.72
CA LYS A 19 16.32 -2.46 5.91
C LYS A 19 16.72 -3.48 4.85
N GLU A 20 17.85 -3.27 4.19
CA GLU A 20 18.42 -4.20 3.20
C GLU A 20 18.80 -5.55 3.84
N LYS A 21 19.51 -5.55 4.98
CA LYS A 21 19.83 -6.79 5.70
C LYS A 21 18.60 -7.56 6.21
N ILE A 22 17.52 -6.87 6.55
CA ILE A 22 16.24 -7.52 6.89
C ILE A 22 15.61 -8.13 5.62
N LYS A 23 15.64 -7.41 4.49
CA LYS A 23 15.10 -7.88 3.20
C LYS A 23 15.84 -9.12 2.69
N ASP A 24 17.17 -9.15 2.82
CA ASP A 24 18.02 -10.25 2.38
C ASP A 24 18.01 -11.45 3.36
N GLY A 25 17.22 -11.37 4.44
CA GLY A 25 17.06 -12.44 5.43
C GLY A 25 18.25 -12.61 6.39
N ALA A 26 19.25 -11.72 6.34
CA ALA A 26 20.37 -11.71 7.27
C ALA A 26 19.93 -11.37 8.70
N TYR A 27 18.91 -10.52 8.85
CA TYR A 27 18.18 -10.30 10.09
C TYR A 27 16.75 -10.83 9.97
N LYS A 28 16.44 -11.90 10.69
CA LYS A 28 15.13 -12.56 10.68
C LYS A 28 14.13 -11.84 11.56
N GLU A 29 12.85 -12.01 11.26
CA GLU A 29 11.78 -11.51 12.11
C GLU A 29 11.89 -12.04 13.54
N ARG A 30 11.56 -11.20 14.53
CA ARG A 30 11.67 -11.49 15.96
C ARG A 30 13.10 -11.77 16.44
N GLN A 31 14.10 -11.71 15.55
CA GLN A 31 15.50 -11.85 15.92
C GLN A 31 15.96 -10.61 16.68
N LYS A 32 16.77 -10.84 17.71
CA LYS A 32 17.48 -9.79 18.42
C LYS A 32 18.62 -9.27 17.54
N LEU A 33 18.63 -7.96 17.28
CA LEU A 33 19.77 -7.30 16.65
C LEU A 33 21.00 -7.30 17.59
N PRO A 34 22.22 -7.17 17.05
CA PRO A 34 23.41 -6.97 17.87
C PRO A 34 23.25 -5.78 18.83
N SER A 35 24.07 -5.74 19.87
CA SER A 35 24.04 -4.62 20.81
C SER A 35 24.31 -3.29 20.07
N GLU A 36 23.79 -2.17 20.59
CA GLU A 36 24.07 -0.84 19.98
C GLU A 36 25.57 -0.59 19.83
N PHE A 37 26.38 -1.16 20.73
CA PHE A 37 27.83 -1.03 20.67
C PHE A 37 28.41 -1.82 19.50
N ASP A 38 28.04 -3.10 19.37
CA ASP A 38 28.55 -3.98 18.32
C ASP A 38 28.07 -3.53 16.94
N LEU A 39 26.80 -3.15 16.83
CA LEU A 39 26.19 -2.70 15.58
C LEU A 39 26.79 -1.37 15.10
N ALA A 40 27.11 -0.44 16.02
CA ALA A 40 27.77 0.82 15.65
C ALA A 40 29.20 0.57 15.15
N LYS A 41 29.90 -0.39 15.77
CA LYS A 41 31.25 -0.80 15.39
C LYS A 41 31.26 -1.51 14.03
N GLU A 42 30.31 -2.42 13.80
CA GLU A 42 30.14 -3.14 12.53
C GLU A 42 29.88 -2.16 11.37
N LEU A 43 29.02 -1.16 11.61
CA LEU A 43 28.62 -0.19 10.59
C LEU A 43 29.58 1.00 10.46
N GLY A 44 30.60 1.09 11.33
CA GLY A 44 31.57 2.19 11.31
C GLY A 44 30.96 3.56 11.60
N VAL A 45 29.89 3.63 12.38
CA VAL A 45 29.16 4.88 12.70
C VAL A 45 29.24 5.24 14.17
N SER A 46 29.00 6.51 14.50
CA SER A 46 28.88 6.93 15.89
C SER A 46 27.63 6.32 16.54
N ARG A 47 27.68 6.09 17.86
CA ARG A 47 26.52 5.61 18.63
C ARG A 47 25.32 6.56 18.54
N ALA A 48 25.56 7.87 18.44
CA ALA A 48 24.50 8.86 18.28
C ALA A 48 23.80 8.69 16.92
N THR A 49 24.57 8.47 15.86
CA THR A 49 24.04 8.19 14.50
C THR A 49 23.25 6.89 14.47
N LEU A 50 23.76 5.82 15.09
CA LEU A 50 23.03 4.54 15.16
C LEU A 50 21.74 4.68 15.97
N ARG A 51 21.77 5.39 17.11
CA ARG A 51 20.57 5.61 17.93
C ARG A 51 19.50 6.39 17.18
N GLU A 52 19.90 7.37 16.39
CA GLU A 52 18.95 8.13 15.56
C GLU A 52 18.34 7.25 14.46
N ALA A 53 19.16 6.43 13.79
CA ALA A 53 18.67 5.45 12.83
C ALA A 53 17.71 4.43 13.46
N LEU A 54 18.07 3.87 14.61
CA LEU A 54 17.23 2.92 15.35
C LEU A 54 15.95 3.57 15.89
N ARG A 55 15.96 4.85 16.25
CA ARG A 55 14.76 5.61 16.64
C ARG A 55 13.79 5.71 15.47
N ILE A 56 14.27 6.04 14.28
CA ILE A 56 13.43 6.13 13.08
C ILE A 56 12.91 4.75 12.67
N LEU A 57 13.76 3.71 12.71
CA LEU A 57 13.33 2.33 12.43
C LEU A 57 12.31 1.81 13.45
N GLU A 58 12.37 2.28 14.69
CA GLU A 58 11.37 1.99 15.73
C GLU A 58 10.06 2.75 15.48
N GLU A 59 10.13 4.02 15.07
CA GLU A 59 8.96 4.80 14.63
C GLU A 59 8.27 4.17 13.41
N GLU A 60 9.04 3.59 12.48
CA GLU A 60 8.54 2.85 11.32
C GLU A 60 8.09 1.41 11.66
N ASN A 61 8.10 1.01 12.94
CA ASN A 61 7.81 -0.34 13.40
C ASN A 61 8.66 -1.44 12.74
N VAL A 62 9.83 -1.12 12.17
CA VAL A 62 10.77 -2.10 11.61
C VAL A 62 11.51 -2.85 12.71
N VAL A 63 11.76 -2.16 13.83
CA VAL A 63 12.37 -2.74 15.03
C VAL A 63 11.59 -2.35 16.29
N ILE A 64 11.73 -3.13 17.36
CA ILE A 64 11.16 -2.85 18.67
C ILE A 64 12.29 -2.84 19.71
N ARG A 65 12.43 -1.76 20.50
CA ARG A 65 13.29 -1.81 21.69
C ARG A 65 12.52 -2.32 22.90
N ARG A 66 13.11 -3.30 23.57
CA ARG A 66 12.71 -3.73 24.91
C ARG A 66 13.77 -3.25 25.89
N HIS A 67 13.40 -2.33 26.79
CA HIS A 67 14.31 -1.73 27.75
C HIS A 67 15.03 -2.82 28.57
N GLY A 68 16.36 -2.73 28.66
CA GLY A 68 17.20 -3.73 29.36
C GLY A 68 17.39 -5.07 28.64
N VAL A 69 16.65 -5.35 27.56
CA VAL A 69 16.68 -6.64 26.86
C VAL A 69 17.36 -6.52 25.49
N GLY A 70 17.09 -5.45 24.74
CA GLY A 70 17.72 -5.15 23.44
C GLY A 70 16.71 -4.77 22.35
N THR A 71 17.20 -4.66 21.12
CA THR A 71 16.41 -4.30 19.94
C THR A 71 16.08 -5.55 19.13
N PHE A 72 14.83 -5.71 18.72
CA PHE A 72 14.36 -6.87 17.95
C PHE A 72 13.82 -6.42 16.61
N VAL A 73 14.02 -7.21 15.56
CA VAL A 73 13.32 -7.01 14.28
C VAL A 73 11.84 -7.31 14.50
N ASN A 74 10.98 -6.35 14.16
CA ASN A 74 9.55 -6.55 14.30
C ASN A 74 9.05 -7.57 13.27
N ALA A 75 7.97 -8.28 13.58
CA ALA A 75 7.27 -9.06 12.55
C ALA A 75 6.55 -8.07 11.63
N LYS A 76 6.85 -8.09 10.32
CA LYS A 76 6.20 -7.17 9.40
C LYS A 76 4.71 -7.53 9.24
N PRO A 77 3.80 -6.55 9.10
CA PRO A 77 2.60 -6.79 8.30
C PRO A 77 3.03 -7.07 6.85
N LEU A 78 2.43 -8.06 6.21
CA LEU A 78 2.86 -8.58 4.90
C LEU A 78 2.88 -7.51 3.81
N PHE A 79 2.09 -6.44 3.95
CA PHE A 79 2.14 -5.23 3.12
C PHE A 79 2.16 -3.99 4.01
N SER A 80 3.14 -3.09 3.82
CA SER A 80 3.23 -1.80 4.51
C SER A 80 3.46 -0.68 3.50
N SER A 81 2.47 0.19 3.32
CA SER A 81 2.58 1.41 2.51
C SER A 81 2.25 2.63 3.37
N GLY A 82 2.89 3.75 3.06
CA GLY A 82 2.42 5.05 3.55
C GLY A 82 1.01 5.28 3.02
N ILE A 83 0.06 5.62 3.89
CA ILE A 83 -1.31 5.94 3.50
C ILE A 83 -1.35 7.15 2.55
N GLU A 84 -0.35 8.02 2.64
CA GLU A 84 -0.17 9.21 1.82
C GLU A 84 0.40 8.91 0.43
N GLN A 85 0.89 7.68 0.21
CA GLN A 85 1.49 7.27 -1.06
C GLN A 85 0.45 6.60 -1.93
N LEU A 86 0.13 7.21 -3.08
CA LEU A 86 -0.73 6.62 -4.09
C LEU A 86 0.04 5.53 -4.86
N SER A 87 -0.08 4.28 -4.42
CA SER A 87 0.48 3.11 -5.09
C SER A 87 -0.63 2.20 -5.59
N SER A 88 -0.45 1.55 -6.73
CA SER A 88 -1.42 0.54 -7.16
C SER A 88 -1.34 -0.69 -6.24
N ILE A 89 -2.44 -1.43 -6.10
CA ILE A 89 -2.44 -2.67 -5.30
C ILE A 89 -1.43 -3.68 -5.88
N THR A 90 -1.28 -3.72 -7.21
CA THR A 90 -0.25 -4.50 -7.91
C THR A 90 1.16 -4.15 -7.42
N ASP A 91 1.47 -2.86 -7.28
CA ASP A 91 2.77 -2.39 -6.78
C ASP A 91 2.95 -2.70 -5.29
N MET A 92 1.89 -2.54 -4.48
CA MET A 92 1.92 -2.88 -3.05
C MET A 92 2.28 -4.35 -2.86
N ILE A 93 1.67 -5.26 -3.65
CA ILE A 93 1.97 -6.69 -3.61
C ILE A 93 3.40 -6.98 -4.10
N SER A 94 3.79 -6.40 -5.22
CA SER A 94 5.13 -6.60 -5.80
C SER A 94 6.26 -6.08 -4.90
N SER A 95 6.02 -5.00 -4.16
CA SER A 95 7.02 -4.33 -3.30
C SER A 95 7.56 -5.22 -2.18
N VAL A 96 6.79 -6.25 -1.79
CA VAL A 96 7.14 -7.22 -0.76
C VAL A 96 7.57 -8.58 -1.34
N GLY A 97 7.83 -8.63 -2.65
CA GLY A 97 8.34 -9.81 -3.34
C GLY A 97 7.30 -10.89 -3.60
N LYS A 98 6.00 -10.53 -3.61
CA LYS A 98 4.88 -11.42 -3.90
C LYS A 98 4.43 -11.26 -5.35
N THR A 99 3.88 -12.32 -5.94
CA THR A 99 3.35 -12.28 -7.31
C THR A 99 1.92 -11.74 -7.28
N PRO A 100 1.65 -10.57 -7.88
CA PRO A 100 0.30 -10.04 -7.97
C PRO A 100 -0.53 -10.83 -8.98
N GLY A 101 -1.78 -11.13 -8.64
CA GLY A 101 -2.76 -11.68 -9.56
C GLY A 101 -4.12 -10.99 -9.44
N THR A 102 -5.02 -11.32 -10.36
CA THR A 102 -6.39 -10.80 -10.36
C THR A 102 -7.36 -11.92 -10.65
N ILE A 103 -8.42 -12.01 -9.86
CA ILE A 103 -9.61 -12.79 -10.17
C ILE A 103 -10.70 -11.78 -10.51
N PHE A 104 -11.12 -11.76 -11.78
CA PHE A 104 -12.23 -10.94 -12.23
C PHE A 104 -13.56 -11.57 -11.78
N LEU A 105 -14.42 -10.81 -11.12
CA LEU A 105 -15.72 -11.31 -10.65
C LEU A 105 -16.86 -10.87 -11.56
N SER A 106 -16.96 -9.56 -11.81
CA SER A 106 -18.06 -9.01 -12.58
C SER A 106 -17.69 -7.64 -13.18
N SER A 107 -18.39 -7.28 -14.24
CA SER A 107 -18.49 -5.90 -14.73
C SER A 107 -19.94 -5.64 -15.12
N SER A 108 -20.47 -4.49 -14.72
CA SER A 108 -21.84 -4.08 -15.05
C SER A 108 -21.92 -2.57 -15.26
N THR A 109 -22.82 -2.14 -16.13
CA THR A 109 -23.19 -0.72 -16.21
C THR A 109 -24.10 -0.41 -15.02
N THR A 110 -23.82 0.70 -14.35
CA THR A 110 -24.57 1.14 -13.17
C THR A 110 -24.84 2.64 -13.24
N THR A 111 -25.91 3.07 -12.57
CA THR A 111 -26.17 4.47 -12.31
C THR A 111 -25.46 4.87 -11.03
N LEU A 112 -24.77 6.01 -11.04
CA LEU A 112 -24.17 6.56 -9.83
C LEU A 112 -25.25 6.94 -8.82
N THR A 113 -24.96 6.71 -7.52
CA THR A 113 -25.77 7.28 -6.44
C THR A 113 -25.61 8.81 -6.43
N GLU A 114 -26.50 9.55 -5.75
CA GLU A 114 -26.37 11.01 -5.65
C GLU A 114 -25.01 11.44 -5.05
N GLU A 115 -24.54 10.75 -4.01
CA GLU A 115 -23.20 10.97 -3.43
C GLU A 115 -22.07 10.72 -4.44
N GLU A 116 -22.24 9.72 -5.32
CA GLU A 116 -21.26 9.40 -6.35
C GLU A 116 -21.32 10.39 -7.52
N LYS A 117 -22.51 10.86 -7.91
CA LYS A 117 -22.66 11.90 -8.94
C LYS A 117 -21.95 13.18 -8.53
N GLU A 118 -22.10 13.58 -7.27
CA GLU A 118 -21.36 14.72 -6.70
C GLU A 118 -19.84 14.52 -6.81
N LYS A 119 -19.33 13.32 -6.46
CA LYS A 119 -17.89 13.01 -6.57
C LYS A 119 -17.38 13.01 -8.01
N PHE A 120 -18.18 12.56 -8.96
CA PHE A 120 -17.83 12.53 -10.39
C PHE A 120 -18.07 13.87 -11.10
N ASN A 121 -18.59 14.90 -10.40
CA ASN A 121 -19.05 16.15 -11.02
C ASN A 121 -19.95 15.88 -12.25
N SER A 122 -20.76 14.83 -12.19
CA SER A 122 -21.47 14.32 -13.36
C SER A 122 -22.91 14.82 -13.39
N GLU A 123 -23.36 15.25 -14.57
CA GLU A 123 -24.77 15.55 -14.82
C GLU A 123 -25.63 14.27 -14.82
N ASP A 124 -26.96 14.43 -14.73
CA ASP A 124 -27.89 13.32 -14.85
C ASP A 124 -27.70 12.56 -16.18
N GLY A 125 -27.50 11.24 -16.10
CA GLY A 125 -27.28 10.38 -17.27
C GLY A 125 -25.85 9.83 -17.43
N PHE A 126 -24.96 10.07 -16.48
CA PHE A 126 -23.63 9.45 -16.46
C PHE A 126 -23.71 7.92 -16.39
N ASN A 127 -23.26 7.26 -17.45
CA ASN A 127 -23.16 5.81 -17.52
C ASN A 127 -21.84 5.38 -16.88
N ALA A 128 -21.90 4.96 -15.62
CA ALA A 128 -20.74 4.38 -14.96
C ALA A 128 -20.63 2.89 -15.27
N VAL A 129 -19.41 2.38 -15.33
CA VAL A 129 -19.14 0.96 -15.25
C VAL A 129 -18.61 0.66 -13.87
N MET A 130 -19.20 -0.36 -13.22
CA MET A 130 -18.71 -0.93 -11.98
C MET A 130 -18.03 -2.26 -12.28
N ILE A 131 -16.78 -2.39 -11.83
CA ILE A 131 -15.97 -3.61 -11.91
C ILE A 131 -15.75 -4.14 -10.51
N GLU A 132 -15.98 -5.44 -10.30
CA GLU A 132 -15.63 -6.14 -9.07
C GLU A 132 -14.50 -7.14 -9.35
N ARG A 133 -13.41 -7.06 -8.57
CA ARG A 133 -12.23 -7.91 -8.73
C ARG A 133 -11.63 -8.29 -7.38
N VAL A 134 -10.91 -9.39 -7.34
CA VAL A 134 -10.07 -9.77 -6.20
C VAL A 134 -8.61 -9.70 -6.63
N ARG A 135 -7.79 -8.98 -5.87
CA ARG A 135 -6.34 -9.02 -6.02
C ARG A 135 -5.78 -10.12 -5.15
N THR A 136 -4.87 -10.90 -5.73
CA THR A 136 -4.21 -12.02 -5.07
C THR A 136 -2.72 -11.77 -4.90
N ALA A 137 -2.13 -12.32 -3.85
CA ALA A 137 -0.69 -12.36 -3.62
C ALA A 137 -0.24 -13.82 -3.53
N ASP A 138 0.60 -14.26 -4.47
CA ASP A 138 0.95 -15.67 -4.67
C ASP A 138 -0.29 -16.58 -4.80
N GLY A 139 -1.36 -16.07 -5.41
CA GLY A 139 -2.64 -16.78 -5.57
C GLY A 139 -3.60 -16.69 -4.39
N GLU A 140 -3.16 -16.22 -3.21
CA GLU A 140 -4.05 -16.01 -2.05
C GLU A 140 -4.88 -14.71 -2.20
N PRO A 141 -6.21 -14.72 -2.03
CA PRO A 141 -7.05 -13.51 -1.98
C PRO A 141 -6.65 -12.54 -0.87
N VAL A 142 -6.32 -11.29 -1.22
CA VAL A 142 -5.85 -10.29 -0.25
C VAL A 142 -6.59 -8.95 -0.29
N VAL A 143 -7.17 -8.57 -1.43
CA VAL A 143 -7.97 -7.33 -1.54
C VAL A 143 -9.19 -7.55 -2.43
N TYR A 144 -10.38 -7.15 -1.96
CA TYR A 144 -11.59 -7.07 -2.78
C TYR A 144 -11.75 -5.63 -3.28
N CYS A 145 -11.85 -5.45 -4.59
CA CYS A 145 -11.87 -4.15 -5.25
C CYS A 145 -13.21 -3.92 -5.92
N ILE A 146 -13.82 -2.76 -5.67
CA ILE A 146 -14.95 -2.23 -6.44
C ILE A 146 -14.48 -0.95 -7.09
N ASP A 147 -14.41 -0.93 -8.41
CA ASP A 147 -13.94 0.20 -9.20
C ASP A 147 -15.10 0.74 -10.03
N LYS A 148 -15.42 2.03 -9.88
CA LYS A 148 -16.43 2.75 -10.67
C LYS A 148 -15.75 3.83 -11.51
N LEU A 149 -16.09 3.91 -12.78
CA LEU A 149 -15.53 4.90 -13.71
C LEU A 149 -16.48 5.16 -14.87
N ALA A 150 -16.24 6.26 -15.60
CA ALA A 150 -17.01 6.57 -16.81
C ALA A 150 -16.87 5.44 -17.84
N LYS A 151 -17.96 5.09 -18.52
CA LYS A 151 -17.95 4.03 -19.54
C LYS A 151 -16.97 4.31 -20.67
N GLU A 152 -16.75 5.58 -20.99
CA GLU A 152 -15.86 6.05 -22.04
C GLU A 152 -14.37 5.79 -21.73
N ILE A 153 -14.04 5.60 -20.45
CA ILE A 153 -12.68 5.35 -19.97
C ILE A 153 -12.31 3.86 -20.05
N LEU A 154 -13.31 2.98 -20.09
CA LEU A 154 -13.11 1.54 -19.92
C LEU A 154 -12.88 0.82 -21.26
N PRO A 155 -11.76 0.09 -21.45
CA PRO A 155 -11.64 -0.87 -22.53
C PRO A 155 -12.45 -2.14 -22.23
N ASP A 156 -12.54 -3.07 -23.19
CA ASP A 156 -12.97 -4.44 -22.91
C ASP A 156 -11.98 -5.10 -21.94
N LEU A 157 -12.40 -5.24 -20.68
CA LEU A 157 -11.55 -5.73 -19.58
C LEU A 157 -11.30 -7.23 -19.60
N SER A 158 -11.97 -7.98 -20.49
CA SER A 158 -11.83 -9.43 -20.57
C SER A 158 -10.40 -9.91 -20.91
N GLY A 159 -9.54 -9.02 -21.40
CA GLY A 159 -8.14 -9.32 -21.74
C GLY A 159 -7.06 -8.85 -20.75
N TYR A 160 -7.38 -8.05 -19.74
CA TYR A 160 -6.37 -7.34 -18.90
C TYR A 160 -6.17 -7.96 -17.51
N ASN A 161 -6.05 -9.30 -17.44
CA ASN A 161 -6.09 -10.06 -16.18
C ASN A 161 -4.95 -9.76 -15.20
N GLU A 162 -3.81 -9.21 -15.63
CA GLU A 162 -2.64 -9.03 -14.76
C GLU A 162 -2.27 -7.57 -14.49
N GLU A 163 -2.86 -6.62 -15.21
CA GLU A 163 -2.43 -5.23 -15.17
C GLU A 163 -3.07 -4.41 -14.02
N SER A 164 -2.34 -3.38 -13.60
CA SER A 164 -2.89 -2.34 -12.72
C SER A 164 -3.97 -1.57 -13.45
N LEU A 165 -5.13 -1.34 -12.81
CA LEU A 165 -6.21 -0.56 -13.43
C LEU A 165 -5.76 0.88 -13.74
N LEU A 166 -4.86 1.44 -12.94
CA LEU A 166 -4.28 2.76 -13.19
C LEU A 166 -3.49 2.77 -14.50
N THR A 167 -2.75 1.70 -14.79
CA THR A 167 -2.02 1.52 -16.06
C THR A 167 -2.97 1.36 -17.24
N VAL A 168 -4.03 0.55 -17.07
CA VAL A 168 -5.05 0.35 -18.11
C VAL A 168 -5.76 1.66 -18.45
N ILE A 169 -6.14 2.45 -17.45
CA ILE A 169 -6.74 3.78 -17.66
C ILE A 169 -5.79 4.70 -18.42
N HIS A 170 -4.51 4.73 -18.03
CA HIS A 170 -3.50 5.55 -18.68
C HIS A 170 -3.29 5.16 -20.14
N ASN A 171 -3.17 3.86 -20.42
CA ASN A 171 -2.93 3.38 -21.78
C ASN A 171 -4.11 3.66 -22.72
N ASN A 172 -5.36 3.59 -22.24
CA ASN A 172 -6.53 3.76 -23.08
C ASN A 172 -6.97 5.22 -23.25
N THR A 173 -6.79 6.05 -22.23
CA THR A 173 -7.30 7.43 -22.24
C THR A 173 -6.21 8.49 -22.31
N HIS A 174 -4.95 8.09 -22.14
CA HIS A 174 -3.81 8.98 -21.89
C HIS A 174 -3.95 9.88 -20.65
N LYS A 175 -5.04 9.75 -19.86
CA LYS A 175 -5.17 10.44 -18.58
C LYS A 175 -4.27 9.80 -17.55
N ARG A 176 -3.65 10.61 -16.69
CA ARG A 176 -2.78 10.11 -15.63
C ARG A 176 -3.36 10.54 -14.29
N ILE A 177 -3.63 9.57 -13.42
CA ILE A 177 -4.03 9.85 -12.05
C ILE A 177 -2.81 10.44 -11.32
N THR A 178 -3.00 11.61 -10.70
CA THR A 178 -1.94 12.36 -10.02
C THR A 178 -2.10 12.35 -8.50
N TYR A 179 -3.33 12.40 -8.00
CA TYR A 179 -3.63 12.29 -6.58
C TYR A 179 -4.99 11.60 -6.35
N ALA A 180 -5.23 11.20 -5.11
CA ALA A 180 -6.54 10.70 -4.70
C ALA A 180 -6.91 11.26 -3.32
N VAL A 181 -8.20 11.46 -3.11
CA VAL A 181 -8.76 11.77 -1.78
C VAL A 181 -9.31 10.46 -1.22
N ALA A 182 -8.78 10.04 -0.07
CA ALA A 182 -9.01 8.73 0.51
C ALA A 182 -9.64 8.80 1.91
N HIS A 183 -10.60 7.91 2.16
CA HIS A 183 -11.23 7.68 3.46
C HIS A 183 -10.97 6.24 3.88
N ILE A 184 -10.57 6.03 5.14
CA ILE A 184 -10.36 4.71 5.72
C ILE A 184 -11.39 4.42 6.79
N GLU A 185 -12.01 3.25 6.67
CA GLU A 185 -13.01 2.73 7.60
C GLU A 185 -12.63 1.31 8.01
N PRO A 186 -12.54 0.99 9.31
CA PRO A 186 -12.45 -0.39 9.75
C PRO A 186 -13.84 -1.04 9.70
N ILE A 187 -13.90 -2.27 9.22
CA ILE A 187 -15.10 -3.11 9.33
C ILE A 187 -14.73 -4.46 9.94
N GLY A 188 -15.66 -5.05 10.69
CA GLY A 188 -15.53 -6.44 11.14
C GLY A 188 -15.81 -7.42 9.99
N TYR A 189 -16.34 -8.59 10.33
CA TYR A 189 -16.76 -9.57 9.34
C TYR A 189 -17.86 -9.03 8.42
N HIS A 190 -17.66 -9.16 7.11
CA HIS A 190 -18.65 -8.79 6.10
C HIS A 190 -19.18 -10.03 5.38
N PRO A 191 -20.50 -10.32 5.43
CA PRO A 191 -21.04 -11.61 5.01
C PRO A 191 -20.84 -11.94 3.53
N LYS A 192 -20.71 -10.94 2.65
CA LYS A 192 -20.39 -11.13 1.22
C LYS A 192 -18.88 -11.16 0.94
N ILE A 193 -18.08 -10.35 1.65
CA ILE A 193 -16.71 -10.02 1.22
C ILE A 193 -15.70 -10.90 1.95
N SER A 194 -15.91 -11.14 3.25
CA SER A 194 -15.02 -11.99 4.05
C SER A 194 -14.91 -13.42 3.48
N PRO A 195 -15.98 -14.09 3.01
CA PRO A 195 -15.85 -15.38 2.34
C PRO A 195 -15.04 -15.34 1.04
N ILE A 196 -15.19 -14.28 0.24
CA ILE A 196 -14.45 -14.11 -1.02
C ILE A 196 -12.96 -13.92 -0.76
N LEU A 197 -12.62 -13.27 0.36
CA LEU A 197 -11.25 -13.06 0.81
C LEU A 197 -10.72 -14.19 1.70
N GLU A 198 -11.47 -15.28 1.86
CA GLU A 198 -11.10 -16.42 2.70
C GLU A 198 -10.72 -16.00 4.13
N CYS A 199 -11.48 -15.04 4.67
CA CYS A 199 -11.27 -14.47 6.00
C CYS A 199 -12.06 -15.23 7.06
N GLU A 200 -11.39 -15.51 8.19
CA GLU A 200 -12.06 -15.98 9.40
C GLU A 200 -12.97 -14.89 10.00
N PRO A 201 -14.04 -15.25 10.75
CA PRO A 201 -14.96 -14.31 11.40
C PRO A 201 -14.29 -13.22 12.26
N GLU A 202 -13.15 -13.51 12.86
CA GLU A 202 -12.40 -12.56 13.69
C GLU A 202 -11.52 -11.60 12.88
N THR A 203 -11.34 -11.85 11.57
CA THR A 203 -10.50 -11.03 10.71
C THR A 203 -11.23 -9.76 10.31
N ALA A 204 -10.75 -8.62 10.80
CA ALA A 204 -11.22 -7.32 10.37
C ALA A 204 -10.76 -7.00 8.94
N LEU A 205 -11.53 -6.15 8.26
CA LEU A 205 -11.15 -5.58 6.98
C LEU A 205 -10.91 -4.08 7.15
N LEU A 206 -9.94 -3.55 6.41
CA LEU A 206 -9.71 -2.13 6.24
C LEU A 206 -10.29 -1.71 4.91
N VAL A 207 -11.30 -0.84 4.94
CA VAL A 207 -11.95 -0.32 3.73
C VAL A 207 -11.32 1.02 3.38
N LEU A 208 -10.82 1.13 2.17
CA LEU A 208 -10.23 2.33 1.61
C LEU A 208 -11.12 2.81 0.45
N LYS A 209 -11.90 3.85 0.68
CA LYS A 209 -12.74 4.51 -0.32
C LYS A 209 -11.98 5.71 -0.87
N GLN A 210 -11.79 5.79 -2.17
CA GLN A 210 -10.93 6.82 -2.77
C GLN A 210 -11.50 7.35 -4.07
N MET A 211 -11.42 8.67 -4.25
CA MET A 211 -11.65 9.33 -5.52
C MET A 211 -10.32 9.75 -6.13
N HIS A 212 -10.05 9.31 -7.36
CA HIS A 212 -8.80 9.53 -8.08
C HIS A 212 -8.97 10.62 -9.14
N TYR A 213 -8.01 11.54 -9.20
CA TYR A 213 -8.04 12.73 -10.05
C TYR A 213 -6.79 12.83 -10.93
N ASP A 214 -6.90 13.47 -12.10
CA ASP A 214 -5.74 13.83 -12.92
C ASP A 214 -5.14 15.19 -12.56
N GLN A 215 -4.21 15.68 -13.40
CA GLN A 215 -3.56 16.99 -13.21
C GLN A 215 -4.49 18.20 -13.38
N ASN A 216 -5.69 18.01 -13.92
CA ASN A 216 -6.68 19.06 -14.15
C ASN A 216 -7.82 18.99 -13.12
N ASP A 217 -7.64 18.25 -12.03
CA ASP A 217 -8.65 17.96 -11.01
C ASP A 217 -9.91 17.26 -11.57
N GLU A 218 -9.80 16.57 -12.71
CA GLU A 218 -10.93 15.82 -13.27
C GLU A 218 -11.08 14.47 -12.55
N PRO A 219 -12.29 14.13 -12.08
CA PRO A 219 -12.57 12.83 -11.47
C PRO A 219 -12.51 11.70 -12.51
N ILE A 220 -11.69 10.67 -12.23
CA ILE A 220 -11.46 9.55 -13.17
C ILE A 220 -12.02 8.23 -12.66
N LEU A 221 -11.73 7.90 -11.40
CA LEU A 221 -11.98 6.59 -10.82
C LEU A 221 -12.42 6.75 -9.38
N TYR A 222 -13.51 6.08 -9.02
CA TYR A 222 -13.91 5.88 -7.64
C TYR A 222 -13.66 4.42 -7.26
N SER A 223 -12.78 4.19 -6.29
CA SER A 223 -12.39 2.84 -5.87
C SER A 223 -12.77 2.59 -4.41
N ILE A 224 -13.34 1.42 -4.13
CA ILE A 224 -13.57 0.91 -2.78
C ILE A 224 -12.79 -0.40 -2.65
N ASN A 225 -11.75 -0.38 -1.81
CA ASN A 225 -10.86 -1.50 -1.63
C ASN A 225 -10.98 -2.05 -0.21
N TYR A 226 -11.35 -3.32 -0.07
CA TYR A 226 -11.43 -4.03 1.20
C TYR A 226 -10.17 -4.86 1.38
N PHE A 227 -9.28 -4.39 2.24
CA PHE A 227 -8.02 -5.03 2.56
C PHE A 227 -8.19 -5.95 3.77
N ARG A 228 -7.58 -7.12 3.69
CA ARG A 228 -7.36 -7.99 4.85
C ARG A 228 -6.46 -7.33 5.88
N ALA A 229 -6.98 -7.03 7.08
CA ALA A 229 -6.20 -6.33 8.12
C ALA A 229 -5.08 -7.18 8.73
N ASP A 230 -5.15 -8.51 8.59
CA ASP A 230 -4.09 -9.45 8.98
C ASP A 230 -2.92 -9.48 7.97
N LYS A 231 -3.16 -9.04 6.72
CA LYS A 231 -2.16 -9.01 5.64
C LYS A 231 -1.63 -7.60 5.38
N PHE A 232 -2.48 -6.59 5.44
CA PHE A 232 -2.15 -5.20 5.15
C PHE A 232 -2.10 -4.33 6.40
N SER A 233 -1.11 -3.44 6.43
CA SER A 233 -1.05 -2.34 7.38
C SER A 233 -0.71 -1.04 6.64
N PHE A 234 -1.38 0.04 7.04
CA PHE A 234 -1.08 1.38 6.55
C PHE A 234 -0.46 2.19 7.67
N HIS A 235 0.59 2.95 7.36
CA HIS A 235 1.22 3.88 8.30
C HIS A 235 1.16 5.30 7.76
N VAL A 236 1.31 6.29 8.64
CA VAL A 236 1.39 7.70 8.25
C VAL A 236 2.47 8.38 9.07
N LEU A 237 3.39 9.07 8.39
CA LEU A 237 4.38 9.89 9.06
C LEU A 237 3.74 11.21 9.49
N ARG A 238 3.58 11.42 10.80
CA ARG A 238 3.09 12.68 11.34
C ARG A 238 4.26 13.58 11.73
N LYS A 239 4.29 14.80 11.17
CA LYS A 239 5.24 15.85 11.58
C LYS A 239 4.53 16.85 12.48
N ARG A 240 5.22 17.29 13.54
CA ARG A 240 4.74 18.37 14.41
C ARG A 240 4.91 19.70 13.68
N MET A 241 3.85 20.50 13.61
CA MET A 241 3.87 21.89 13.15
C MET A 241 4.25 22.84 14.29
#